data_AF-A0A9Q8FKP1-F1
#
_entry.id   AF-A0A9Q8FKP1-F1
#
_cell.length_a   1.000
_cell.length_b   1.000
_cell.length_c   1.000
_cell.angle_alpha   90.00
_cell.angle_beta   90.00
_cell.angle_gamma   90.00
#
_symmetry.space_group_name_H-M   'P 1'
#
loop_
_entity.id
_entity.type
_entity.pdbx_description
1 polymer ?
#
loop_
_entity_poly.entity_id
_entity_poly.type
_entity_poly.pdbx_seq_one_letter_code
_entity_poly.pdbx_strand_id
1 'polypeptide(L)'
;MKRLGCGLMLVILLCAAVIGGFFYFTSSGADLNDIRALQSNKYYVSADQMPKYVPAAFIAVEDKRFYQHDGIDWRGTGRSVGVAVKNREASQGGSTITQQLAKNLYLNSDKKLSRKLNEMMIAKRIENNFSKNDIISAYLTTIYFGNGIYNIEEAANTYFGTTTDASYNGLPQITVLQSAVLASTINAPSTYQPGDFLTDTALQERTKSTLKKMHDQQLITDRQYHEAVAGIPDSD
;
A
#
# COMPACT_ATOMS: atom_id res chain seq x y z
N MET A 1 -25.60 -22.06 36.22
CA MET A 1 -24.50 -22.13 35.23
C MET A 1 -24.32 -20.88 34.33
N LYS A 2 -25.12 -19.80 34.45
CA LYS A 2 -24.95 -18.58 33.60
C LYS A 2 -23.97 -17.50 34.14
N ARG A 3 -23.48 -17.63 35.39
CA ARG A 3 -22.66 -16.58 36.05
C ARG A 3 -21.16 -16.64 35.72
N LEU A 4 -20.62 -17.80 35.32
CA LEU A 4 -19.20 -17.92 34.95
C LEU A 4 -18.86 -17.18 33.63
N GLY A 5 -19.79 -17.17 32.66
CA GLY A 5 -19.57 -16.51 31.36
C GLY A 5 -19.53 -14.99 31.46
N CYS A 6 -20.31 -14.40 32.37
CA CYS A 6 -20.38 -12.94 32.51
C CYS A 6 -19.12 -12.36 33.15
N GLY A 7 -18.54 -13.04 34.15
CA GLY A 7 -17.27 -12.64 34.77
C GLY A 7 -16.09 -12.74 33.81
N LEU A 8 -16.01 -13.83 33.03
CA LEU A 8 -14.97 -14.02 32.02
C LEU A 8 -15.06 -12.97 30.90
N MET A 9 -16.27 -12.66 30.42
CA MET A 9 -16.48 -11.61 29.41
C MET A 9 -16.07 -10.23 29.92
N LEU A 10 -16.37 -9.91 31.18
CA LEU A 10 -16.01 -8.63 31.79
C LEU A 10 -14.49 -8.50 31.94
N VAL A 11 -13.81 -9.57 32.34
CA VAL A 11 -12.33 -9.63 32.38
C VAL A 11 -11.73 -9.46 30.98
N ILE A 12 -12.27 -10.12 29.96
CA ILE A 12 -11.80 -9.98 28.56
C ILE A 12 -11.95 -8.54 28.08
N LEU A 13 -13.09 -7.90 28.34
CA LEU A 13 -13.32 -6.49 27.97
C LEU A 13 -12.35 -5.54 28.70
N LEU A 14 -12.09 -5.80 29.98
CA LEU A 14 -11.18 -4.98 30.78
C LEU A 14 -9.72 -5.14 30.29
N CYS A 15 -9.29 -6.36 29.99
CA CYS A 15 -8.00 -6.62 29.35
C CYS A 15 -7.91 -5.94 27.98
N ALA A 16 -8.94 -6.03 27.15
CA ALA A 16 -8.98 -5.36 25.85
C ALA A 16 -8.90 -3.83 25.99
N ALA A 17 -9.56 -3.24 26.99
CA ALA A 17 -9.51 -1.82 27.27
C ALA A 17 -8.11 -1.38 27.76
N VAL A 18 -7.48 -2.13 28.66
CA VAL A 18 -6.12 -1.84 29.14
C VAL A 18 -5.09 -1.95 28.02
N ILE A 19 -5.17 -3.01 27.22
CA ILE A 19 -4.32 -3.22 26.04
C ILE A 19 -4.56 -2.07 25.03
N GLY A 20 -5.83 -1.76 24.75
CA GLY A 20 -6.22 -0.66 23.87
C GLY A 20 -5.67 0.68 24.33
N GLY A 21 -5.78 1.00 25.61
CA GLY A 21 -5.26 2.22 26.21
C GLY A 21 -3.73 2.31 26.17
N PHE A 22 -3.02 1.21 26.46
CA PHE A 22 -1.57 1.13 26.35
C PHE A 22 -1.10 1.41 24.92
N PHE A 23 -1.70 0.74 23.94
CA PHE A 23 -1.32 0.93 22.53
C PHE A 23 -1.74 2.31 22.01
N TYR A 24 -2.85 2.88 22.48
CA TYR A 24 -3.24 4.25 22.16
C TYR A 24 -2.17 5.22 22.63
N PHE A 25 -1.72 5.07 23.88
CA PHE A 25 -0.65 5.86 24.46
C PHE A 25 0.67 5.70 23.67
N THR A 26 1.10 4.48 23.35
CA THR A 26 2.33 4.29 22.55
C THR A 26 2.20 4.83 21.13
N SER A 27 1.02 4.75 20.53
CA SER A 27 0.76 5.29 19.18
C SER A 27 0.66 6.82 19.15
N SER A 28 0.40 7.47 20.29
CA SER A 28 0.21 8.92 20.37
C SER A 28 1.48 9.71 20.06
N GLY A 29 2.65 9.08 20.17
CA GLY A 29 3.95 9.64 19.77
C GLY A 29 4.14 9.82 18.26
N ALA A 30 3.28 9.26 17.41
CA ALA A 30 3.33 9.55 15.97
C ALA A 30 2.85 10.99 15.71
N ASP A 31 3.76 11.84 15.21
CA ASP A 31 3.47 13.21 14.81
C ASP A 31 2.89 13.22 13.39
N LEU A 32 1.62 13.61 13.29
CA LEU A 32 0.92 13.66 12.01
C LEU A 32 1.39 14.82 11.13
N ASN A 33 2.15 15.78 11.67
CA ASN A 33 2.79 16.82 10.87
C ASN A 33 3.79 16.25 9.87
N ASP A 34 4.37 15.07 10.12
CA ASP A 34 5.27 14.39 9.20
C ASP A 34 4.61 14.13 7.84
N ILE A 35 3.31 13.79 7.83
CA ILE A 35 2.54 13.60 6.58
C ILE A 35 2.37 14.92 5.83
N ARG A 36 2.13 16.02 6.54
CA ARG A 36 2.05 17.35 5.91
C ARG A 36 3.41 17.79 5.39
N ALA A 37 4.48 17.48 6.11
CA ALA A 37 5.84 17.80 5.71
C ALA A 37 6.23 17.10 4.39
N LEU A 38 5.65 15.94 4.07
CA LEU A 38 5.87 15.27 2.77
C LEU A 38 5.49 16.15 1.58
N GLN A 39 4.57 17.11 1.71
CA GLN A 39 4.23 18.04 0.63
C GLN A 39 5.40 18.93 0.21
N SER A 40 6.43 19.07 1.05
CA SER A 40 7.66 19.81 0.72
C SER A 40 8.72 18.95 0.02
N ASN A 41 8.51 17.64 -0.09
CA ASN A 41 9.40 16.75 -0.83
C ASN A 41 9.32 17.09 -2.32
N LYS A 42 10.47 17.26 -2.98
CA LYS A 42 10.55 17.62 -4.40
C LYS A 42 9.91 16.59 -5.34
N TYR A 43 9.69 15.35 -4.89
CA TYR A 43 9.02 14.27 -5.62
C TYR A 43 7.61 13.99 -5.11
N TYR A 44 7.06 14.89 -4.30
CA TYR A 44 5.66 14.83 -3.92
C TYR A 44 4.80 15.28 -5.11
N VAL A 45 3.89 14.40 -5.51
CA VAL A 45 2.85 14.69 -6.49
C VAL A 45 1.53 14.32 -5.82
N SER A 46 0.54 15.19 -5.85
CA SER A 46 -0.76 14.87 -5.27
C SER A 46 -1.53 13.90 -6.18
N ALA A 47 -2.31 13.00 -5.59
CA ALA A 47 -2.99 11.94 -6.33
C ALA A 47 -4.00 12.45 -7.37
N ASP A 48 -4.51 13.66 -7.20
CA ASP A 48 -5.37 14.36 -8.16
C ASP A 48 -4.59 15.00 -9.33
N GLN A 49 -3.29 15.22 -9.16
CA GLN A 49 -2.36 15.63 -10.23
C GLN A 49 -1.77 14.44 -10.99
N MET A 50 -1.99 13.21 -10.51
CA MET A 50 -1.56 12.00 -11.21
C MET A 50 -2.61 11.52 -12.22
N PRO A 51 -2.20 10.86 -13.32
CA PRO A 51 -3.11 10.04 -14.10
C PRO A 51 -3.79 9.00 -13.20
N LYS A 52 -5.11 8.83 -13.31
CA LYS A 52 -5.90 7.97 -12.40
C LYS A 52 -5.40 6.53 -12.28
N TYR A 53 -4.76 5.99 -13.33
CA TYR A 53 -4.21 4.64 -13.32
C TYR A 53 -2.97 4.47 -12.44
N VAL A 54 -2.29 5.57 -12.09
CA VAL A 54 -1.07 5.55 -11.25
C VAL A 54 -1.41 5.12 -9.82
N PRO A 55 -2.19 5.87 -9.01
CA PRO A 55 -2.57 5.41 -7.68
C PRO A 55 -3.41 4.12 -7.72
N ALA A 56 -4.19 3.93 -8.78
CA ALA A 56 -4.97 2.72 -8.98
C ALA A 56 -4.12 1.44 -9.05
N ALA A 57 -2.91 1.47 -9.62
CA ALA A 57 -2.05 0.29 -9.68
C ALA A 57 -1.71 -0.22 -8.27
N PHE A 58 -1.42 0.69 -7.34
CA PHE A 58 -1.09 0.37 -5.95
C PHE A 58 -2.34 -0.07 -5.18
N ILE A 59 -3.46 0.64 -5.36
CA ILE A 59 -4.76 0.26 -4.77
C ILE A 59 -5.17 -1.15 -5.22
N ALA A 60 -5.02 -1.48 -6.49
CA ALA A 60 -5.42 -2.78 -7.04
C ALA A 60 -4.67 -3.95 -6.40
N VAL A 61 -3.40 -3.74 -6.05
CA VAL A 61 -2.49 -4.77 -5.53
C VAL A 61 -2.55 -4.86 -4.01
N GLU A 62 -2.49 -3.71 -3.32
CA GLU A 62 -2.35 -3.64 -1.86
C GLU A 62 -3.70 -3.60 -1.15
N ASP A 63 -4.65 -2.83 -1.69
CA ASP A 63 -5.81 -2.41 -0.92
C ASP A 63 -7.01 -2.11 -1.81
N LYS A 64 -7.59 -3.17 -2.39
CA LYS A 64 -8.72 -3.07 -3.32
C LYS A 64 -9.97 -2.39 -2.75
N ARG A 65 -10.04 -2.18 -1.43
CA ARG A 65 -11.14 -1.51 -0.73
C ARG A 65 -10.70 -0.21 -0.08
N PHE A 66 -9.59 0.37 -0.53
CA PHE A 66 -9.00 1.57 0.06
C PHE A 66 -10.03 2.68 0.35
N TYR A 67 -10.94 2.96 -0.60
CA TYR A 67 -11.98 3.98 -0.45
C TYR A 67 -13.21 3.54 0.37
N GLN A 68 -13.28 2.29 0.82
CA GLN A 68 -14.45 1.68 1.49
C GLN A 68 -14.22 1.41 2.99
N HIS A 69 -13.05 1.73 3.53
CA HIS A 69 -12.73 1.54 4.95
C HIS A 69 -11.95 2.72 5.53
N ASP A 70 -11.87 2.81 6.85
CA ASP A 70 -11.16 3.89 7.55
C ASP A 70 -9.85 3.37 8.17
N GLY A 71 -8.90 2.99 7.31
CA GLY A 71 -7.58 2.52 7.70
C GLY A 71 -7.44 1.03 7.97
N ILE A 72 -8.53 0.31 8.25
CA ILE A 72 -8.47 -1.15 8.48
C ILE A 72 -9.56 -1.84 7.67
N ASP A 73 -9.17 -2.74 6.78
CA ASP A 73 -10.07 -3.60 6.02
C ASP A 73 -10.35 -4.90 6.77
N TRP A 74 -11.33 -4.87 7.70
CA TRP A 74 -11.70 -6.05 8.51
C TRP A 74 -12.06 -7.28 7.67
N ARG A 75 -12.69 -7.07 6.51
CA ARG A 75 -13.03 -8.14 5.56
C ARG A 75 -11.78 -8.73 4.91
N GLY A 76 -10.77 -7.90 4.67
CA GLY A 76 -9.50 -8.29 4.07
C GLY A 76 -8.66 -9.04 5.09
N THR A 77 -8.48 -8.46 6.27
CA THR A 77 -7.78 -9.07 7.40
C THR A 77 -8.38 -10.44 7.75
N GLY A 78 -9.70 -10.55 7.88
CA GLY A 78 -10.35 -11.84 8.19
C GLY A 78 -10.11 -12.91 7.12
N ARG A 79 -10.16 -12.53 5.83
CA ARG A 79 -9.85 -13.44 4.72
C ARG A 79 -8.41 -13.91 4.76
N SER A 80 -7.46 -13.01 4.95
CA SER A 80 -6.02 -13.32 4.99
C SER A 80 -5.69 -14.21 6.19
N VAL A 81 -6.34 -14.02 7.33
CA VAL A 81 -6.25 -14.95 8.48
C VAL A 81 -6.79 -16.33 8.12
N GLY A 82 -7.95 -16.43 7.46
CA GLY A 82 -8.50 -17.71 7.01
C GLY A 82 -7.58 -18.46 6.04
N VAL A 83 -6.96 -17.75 5.09
CA VAL A 83 -5.95 -18.32 4.17
C VAL A 83 -4.73 -18.80 4.94
N ALA A 84 -4.22 -18.01 5.89
CA ALA A 84 -3.06 -18.38 6.69
C ALA A 84 -3.30 -19.66 7.51
N VAL A 85 -4.48 -19.76 8.14
CA VAL A 85 -4.87 -20.96 8.90
C VAL A 85 -4.99 -22.19 7.99
N LYS A 86 -5.60 -22.02 6.81
CA LYS A 86 -5.77 -23.11 5.84
C LYS A 86 -4.42 -23.62 5.32
N ASN A 87 -3.51 -22.71 4.99
CA ASN A 87 -2.21 -23.05 4.39
C ASN A 87 -1.13 -23.35 5.43
N ARG A 88 -1.41 -23.14 6.73
CA ARG A 88 -0.44 -23.22 7.84
C ARG A 88 0.80 -22.35 7.65
N GLU A 89 0.66 -21.27 6.87
CA GLU A 89 1.72 -20.34 6.53
C GLU A 89 1.22 -18.90 6.75
N ALA A 90 2.12 -17.98 7.06
CA ALA A 90 1.76 -16.58 7.20
C ALA A 90 1.26 -16.02 5.84
N SER A 91 0.00 -15.57 5.78
CA SER A 91 -0.53 -14.93 4.58
C SER A 91 0.05 -13.53 4.41
N GLN A 92 0.55 -13.23 3.22
CA GLN A 92 0.72 -11.84 2.78
C GLN A 92 -0.65 -11.24 2.40
N GLY A 93 -0.77 -9.91 2.43
CA GLY A 93 -1.97 -9.22 1.91
C GLY A 93 -3.12 -9.00 2.90
N GLY A 94 -2.84 -8.75 4.18
CA GLY A 94 -3.84 -8.33 5.17
C GLY A 94 -3.74 -6.86 5.62
N SER A 95 -2.74 -6.13 5.13
CA SER A 95 -2.49 -4.73 5.50
C SER A 95 -3.09 -3.77 4.48
N THR A 96 -3.70 -2.68 4.94
CA THR A 96 -4.19 -1.58 4.08
C THR A 96 -3.06 -0.63 3.70
N ILE A 97 -3.31 0.24 2.71
CA ILE A 97 -2.37 1.31 2.33
C ILE A 97 -2.08 2.23 3.52
N THR A 98 -3.10 2.58 4.31
CA THR A 98 -2.93 3.45 5.49
C THR A 98 -2.08 2.79 6.58
N GLN A 99 -2.22 1.47 6.79
CA GLN A 99 -1.34 0.73 7.69
C GLN A 99 0.10 0.70 7.20
N GLN A 100 0.30 0.60 5.89
CA GLN A 100 1.62 0.64 5.29
C GLN A 100 2.25 2.02 5.39
N LEU A 101 1.49 3.09 5.18
CA LEU A 101 1.96 4.46 5.43
C LEU A 101 2.38 4.65 6.90
N ALA A 102 1.54 4.21 7.83
CA ALA A 102 1.87 4.25 9.26
C ALA A 102 3.16 3.47 9.59
N LYS A 103 3.33 2.29 8.96
CA LYS A 103 4.55 1.48 9.09
C LYS A 103 5.78 2.21 8.55
N ASN A 104 5.69 2.78 7.35
CA ASN A 104 6.82 3.42 6.67
C ASN A 104 7.32 4.67 7.41
N LEU A 105 6.41 5.46 7.99
CA LEU A 105 6.77 6.71 8.66
C LEU A 105 7.20 6.53 10.12
N TYR A 106 6.55 5.64 10.87
CA TYR A 106 6.61 5.69 12.33
C TYR A 106 7.14 4.42 12.99
N LEU A 107 7.32 3.33 12.25
CA LEU A 107 7.59 2.03 12.84
C LEU A 107 8.83 1.37 12.25
N ASN A 108 9.83 1.15 13.09
CA ASN A 108 11.02 0.37 12.75
C ASN A 108 10.64 -1.11 12.46
N SER A 109 11.48 -1.79 11.67
CA SER A 109 11.26 -3.13 11.11
C SER A 109 11.11 -4.30 12.10
N ASP A 110 11.05 -4.05 13.41
CA ASP A 110 10.97 -5.11 14.42
C ASP A 110 9.62 -5.85 14.37
N LYS A 111 9.67 -7.14 14.02
CA LYS A 111 8.50 -8.02 13.84
C LYS A 111 7.89 -8.48 15.18
N LYS A 112 7.34 -7.57 15.98
CA LYS A 112 6.51 -7.93 17.15
C LYS A 112 5.03 -7.72 16.84
N LEU A 113 4.15 -8.58 17.39
CA LEU A 113 2.69 -8.44 17.31
C LEU A 113 2.21 -7.06 17.81
N SER A 114 2.95 -6.46 18.75
CA SER A 114 2.76 -5.07 19.21
C SER A 114 2.90 -4.04 18.09
N ARG A 115 3.79 -4.26 17.11
CA ARG A 115 3.94 -3.37 15.95
C ARG A 115 2.66 -3.35 15.11
N LYS A 116 2.02 -4.50 14.91
CA LYS A 116 0.80 -4.57 14.10
C LYS A 116 -0.37 -3.81 14.72
N LEU A 117 -0.49 -3.84 16.05
CA LEU A 117 -1.49 -3.05 16.77
C LEU A 117 -1.16 -1.54 16.70
N ASN A 118 0.11 -1.16 16.81
CA ASN A 118 0.53 0.23 16.59
C ASN A 118 0.21 0.71 15.16
N GLU A 119 0.49 -0.10 14.13
CA GLU A 119 0.11 0.20 12.73
C GLU A 119 -1.40 0.50 12.62
N MET A 120 -2.24 -0.34 13.24
CA MET A 120 -3.70 -0.18 13.22
C MET A 120 -4.16 1.13 13.89
N MET A 121 -3.59 1.46 15.05
CA MET A 121 -3.97 2.67 15.78
C MET A 121 -3.50 3.95 15.10
N ILE A 122 -2.25 3.96 14.60
CA ILE A 122 -1.72 5.09 13.85
C ILE A 122 -2.50 5.23 12.53
N ALA A 123 -2.80 4.15 11.81
CA ALA A 123 -3.63 4.20 10.61
C ALA A 123 -5.01 4.83 10.88
N LYS A 124 -5.65 4.48 12.00
CA LYS A 124 -6.93 5.11 12.36
C LYS A 124 -6.77 6.60 12.68
N ARG A 125 -5.68 7.00 13.34
CA ARG A 125 -5.37 8.43 13.57
C ARG A 125 -5.16 9.18 12.25
N ILE A 126 -4.43 8.58 11.30
CA ILE A 126 -4.22 9.15 9.96
C ILE A 126 -5.56 9.37 9.25
N GLU A 127 -6.43 8.34 9.20
CA GLU A 127 -7.72 8.41 8.50
C GLU A 127 -8.70 9.42 9.11
N ASN A 128 -8.58 9.70 10.39
CA ASN A 128 -9.39 10.72 11.04
C ASN A 128 -8.92 12.16 10.72
N ASN A 129 -7.70 12.35 10.19
CA ASN A 129 -7.07 13.66 10.00
C ASN A 129 -6.72 14.00 8.54
N PHE A 130 -6.76 13.02 7.64
CA PHE A 130 -6.34 13.15 6.25
C PHE A 130 -7.37 12.53 5.31
N SER A 131 -7.56 13.14 4.14
CA SER A 131 -8.41 12.57 3.10
C SER A 131 -7.75 11.34 2.46
N LYS A 132 -8.54 10.52 1.75
CA LYS A 132 -8.00 9.39 0.98
C LYS A 132 -6.96 9.82 -0.05
N ASN A 133 -7.12 11.00 -0.64
CA ASN A 133 -6.15 11.55 -1.59
C ASN A 133 -4.85 11.95 -0.88
N ASP A 134 -4.91 12.56 0.30
CA ASP A 134 -3.71 12.87 1.09
C ASP A 134 -2.95 11.59 1.47
N ILE A 135 -3.69 10.57 1.91
CA ILE A 135 -3.13 9.29 2.37
C ILE A 135 -2.43 8.56 1.23
N ILE A 136 -3.07 8.44 0.06
CA ILE A 136 -2.46 7.74 -1.08
C ILE A 136 -1.26 8.55 -1.63
N SER A 137 -1.33 9.88 -1.65
CA SER A 137 -0.19 10.72 -2.06
C SER A 137 1.00 10.51 -1.12
N ALA A 138 0.77 10.62 0.19
CA ALA A 138 1.80 10.39 1.21
C ALA A 138 2.37 8.97 1.16
N TYR A 139 1.52 7.96 0.95
CA TYR A 139 1.96 6.59 0.75
C TYR A 139 2.90 6.49 -0.45
N LEU A 140 2.52 7.00 -1.60
CA LEU A 140 3.34 6.94 -2.81
C LEU A 140 4.65 7.73 -2.69
N THR A 141 4.73 8.76 -1.85
CA THR A 141 5.97 9.47 -1.52
C THR A 141 6.87 8.71 -0.53
N THR A 142 6.38 7.72 0.20
CA THR A 142 7.17 7.03 1.25
C THR A 142 7.61 5.61 0.86
N ILE A 143 7.12 5.08 -0.25
CA ILE A 143 7.44 3.72 -0.70
C ILE A 143 8.88 3.65 -1.23
N TYR A 144 9.56 2.55 -0.89
CA TYR A 144 10.85 2.16 -1.42
C TYR A 144 10.68 1.32 -2.70
N PHE A 145 11.38 1.69 -3.77
CA PHE A 145 11.32 1.03 -5.09
C PHE A 145 12.58 0.26 -5.47
N GLY A 146 13.58 0.17 -4.57
CA GLY A 146 14.87 -0.48 -4.83
C GLY A 146 16.00 0.53 -5.04
N ASN A 147 17.26 0.07 -4.98
CA ASN A 147 18.46 0.87 -5.26
C ASN A 147 18.56 2.24 -4.55
N GLY A 148 18.05 2.35 -3.32
CA GLY A 148 18.03 3.63 -2.57
C GLY A 148 16.96 4.61 -3.05
N ILE A 149 16.11 4.24 -4.00
CA ILE A 149 15.04 5.07 -4.56
C ILE A 149 13.78 4.93 -3.71
N TYR A 150 13.28 6.07 -3.28
CA TYR A 150 11.97 6.22 -2.64
C TYR A 150 11.10 7.08 -3.53
N ASN A 151 9.81 7.22 -3.22
CA ASN A 151 8.87 8.06 -3.97
C ASN A 151 8.53 7.50 -5.36
N ILE A 152 7.24 7.46 -5.71
CA ILE A 152 6.81 6.98 -7.03
C ILE A 152 7.31 7.87 -8.17
N GLU A 153 7.33 9.20 -7.97
CA GLU A 153 7.76 10.16 -8.98
C GLU A 153 9.25 10.00 -9.30
N GLU A 154 10.09 9.85 -8.26
CA GLU A 154 11.52 9.59 -8.46
C GLU A 154 11.75 8.24 -9.13
N ALA A 155 10.99 7.20 -8.76
CA ALA A 155 11.07 5.89 -9.40
C ALA A 155 10.66 5.96 -10.88
N ALA A 156 9.57 6.65 -11.21
CA ALA A 156 9.13 6.85 -12.59
C ALA A 156 10.20 7.58 -13.42
N ASN A 157 10.78 8.64 -12.87
CA ASN A 157 11.82 9.43 -13.52
C ASN A 157 13.08 8.59 -13.73
N THR A 158 13.47 7.79 -12.75
CA THR A 158 14.75 7.06 -12.77
C THR A 158 14.67 5.79 -13.62
N TYR A 159 13.62 4.98 -13.47
CA TYR A 159 13.54 3.69 -14.16
C TYR A 159 13.02 3.81 -15.60
N PHE A 160 12.23 4.84 -15.90
CA PHE A 160 11.53 4.94 -17.18
C PHE A 160 11.73 6.27 -17.90
N GLY A 161 12.33 7.28 -17.25
CA GLY A 161 12.41 8.63 -17.82
C GLY A 161 11.03 9.25 -18.01
N THR A 162 10.08 8.94 -17.13
CA THR A 162 8.69 9.40 -17.22
C THR A 162 8.24 10.06 -15.93
N THR A 163 7.29 10.98 -15.99
CA THR A 163 6.69 11.62 -14.81
C THR A 163 5.32 11.04 -14.45
N THR A 164 4.98 11.05 -13.16
CA THR A 164 3.64 10.83 -12.62
C THR A 164 2.83 12.12 -12.51
N ASP A 165 3.46 13.30 -12.57
CA ASP A 165 2.78 14.60 -12.54
C ASP A 165 2.23 14.95 -13.92
N ALA A 166 0.90 14.95 -14.06
CA ALA A 166 0.23 15.27 -15.32
C ALA A 166 0.32 16.75 -15.71
N SER A 167 0.74 17.62 -14.79
CA SER A 167 1.00 19.04 -15.09
C SER A 167 2.43 19.29 -15.59
N TYR A 168 3.33 18.33 -15.40
CA TYR A 168 4.72 18.45 -15.79
C TYR A 168 4.95 18.02 -17.24
N ASN A 169 5.51 18.93 -18.04
CA ASN A 169 5.73 18.71 -19.48
C ASN A 169 7.21 18.41 -19.85
N GLY A 170 8.10 18.28 -18.85
CA GLY A 170 9.53 18.07 -19.11
C GLY A 170 9.91 16.60 -19.41
N LEU A 171 9.02 15.66 -19.11
CA LEU A 171 9.17 14.23 -19.37
C LEU A 171 7.86 13.65 -19.92
N PRO A 172 7.91 12.55 -20.69
CA PRO A 172 6.72 11.80 -21.05
C PRO A 172 5.93 11.33 -19.82
N GLN A 173 4.61 11.24 -19.94
CA GLN A 173 3.79 10.68 -18.88
C GLN A 173 4.07 9.18 -18.70
N ILE A 174 4.15 8.73 -17.45
CA ILE A 174 4.20 7.32 -17.09
C ILE A 174 3.02 6.55 -17.70
N THR A 175 3.26 5.35 -18.20
CA THR A 175 2.21 4.50 -18.78
C THR A 175 1.51 3.62 -17.76
N VAL A 176 0.40 2.99 -18.15
CA VAL A 176 -0.31 1.98 -17.35
C VAL A 176 0.62 0.79 -17.04
N LEU A 177 1.38 0.32 -18.03
CA LEU A 177 2.34 -0.77 -17.84
C LEU A 177 3.41 -0.39 -16.82
N GLN A 178 4.07 0.76 -16.97
CA GLN A 178 5.11 1.21 -16.05
C GLN A 178 4.58 1.41 -14.62
N SER A 179 3.36 1.94 -14.47
CA SER A 179 2.68 2.04 -13.18
C SER A 179 2.46 0.67 -12.55
N ALA A 180 2.05 -0.33 -13.35
CA ALA A 180 1.87 -1.70 -12.91
C ALA A 180 3.20 -2.40 -12.56
N VAL A 181 4.29 -2.09 -13.27
CA VAL A 181 5.64 -2.58 -12.92
C VAL A 181 6.04 -2.05 -11.54
N LEU A 182 5.95 -0.74 -11.30
CA LEU A 182 6.26 -0.15 -10.00
C LEU A 182 5.40 -0.73 -8.88
N ALA A 183 4.09 -0.84 -9.08
CA ALA A 183 3.19 -1.45 -8.10
C ALA A 183 3.48 -2.95 -7.86
N SER A 184 4.09 -3.63 -8.84
CA SER A 184 4.44 -5.04 -8.71
C SER A 184 5.67 -5.24 -7.84
N THR A 185 6.60 -4.29 -7.70
CA THR A 185 7.84 -4.51 -6.93
C THR A 185 7.69 -4.29 -5.42
N ILE A 186 6.73 -3.48 -4.98
CA ILE A 186 6.64 -3.00 -3.57
C ILE A 186 6.44 -4.07 -2.49
N ASN A 187 5.90 -5.24 -2.83
CA ASN A 187 5.73 -6.34 -1.86
C ASN A 187 7.00 -7.17 -1.66
N ALA A 188 7.94 -7.10 -2.60
CA ALA A 188 9.20 -7.81 -2.55
C ALA A 188 10.33 -6.97 -3.19
N PRO A 189 10.61 -5.76 -2.67
CA PRO A 189 11.58 -4.84 -3.27
C PRO A 189 13.04 -5.33 -3.13
N SER A 190 13.28 -6.34 -2.29
CA SER A 190 14.56 -7.06 -2.21
C SER A 190 14.72 -8.13 -3.30
N THR A 191 13.63 -8.52 -3.94
CA THR A 191 13.58 -9.60 -4.94
C THR A 191 13.43 -9.04 -6.34
N TYR A 192 12.55 -8.04 -6.51
CA TYR A 192 12.26 -7.46 -7.81
C TYR A 192 12.77 -6.02 -7.91
N GLN A 193 13.45 -5.70 -9.00
CA GLN A 193 13.86 -4.35 -9.35
C GLN A 193 13.08 -3.88 -10.59
N PRO A 194 12.48 -2.67 -10.59
CA PRO A 194 11.78 -2.17 -11.77
C PRO A 194 12.67 -2.10 -13.03
N GLY A 195 13.97 -1.83 -12.86
CA GLY A 195 14.94 -1.77 -13.95
C GLY A 195 15.21 -3.10 -14.66
N ASP A 196 14.92 -4.23 -14.01
CA ASP A 196 15.13 -5.57 -14.56
C ASP A 196 13.90 -6.11 -15.31
N PHE A 197 12.85 -5.30 -15.47
CA PHE A 197 11.56 -5.74 -16.03
C PHE A 197 11.66 -6.46 -17.38
N LEU A 198 12.58 -6.03 -18.26
CA LEU A 198 12.72 -6.64 -19.58
C LEU A 198 13.35 -8.04 -19.54
N THR A 199 14.10 -8.38 -18.50
CA THR A 199 14.84 -9.63 -18.37
C THR A 199 14.31 -10.55 -17.28
N ASP A 200 13.49 -10.03 -16.35
CA ASP A 200 12.89 -10.79 -15.26
C ASP A 200 11.46 -11.27 -15.61
N THR A 201 11.36 -12.51 -16.07
CA THR A 201 10.07 -13.15 -16.42
C THR A 201 9.14 -13.29 -15.21
N ALA A 202 9.66 -13.44 -13.99
CA ALA A 202 8.84 -13.51 -12.79
C ALA A 202 8.21 -12.15 -12.47
N LEU A 203 8.95 -11.05 -12.66
CA LEU A 203 8.39 -9.70 -12.56
C LEU A 203 7.38 -9.41 -13.67
N GLN A 204 7.59 -9.91 -14.90
CA GLN A 204 6.63 -9.81 -15.99
C GLN A 204 5.31 -10.51 -15.66
N GLU A 205 5.35 -11.77 -15.20
CA GLU A 205 4.15 -12.51 -14.79
C GLU A 205 3.42 -11.83 -13.62
N ARG A 206 4.18 -11.29 -12.68
CA ARG A 206 3.61 -10.53 -11.56
C ARG A 206 2.96 -9.23 -12.04
N THR A 207 3.54 -8.57 -13.03
CA THR A 207 2.98 -7.38 -13.67
C THR A 207 1.70 -7.72 -14.46
N LYS A 208 1.66 -8.85 -15.17
CA LYS A 208 0.43 -9.37 -15.81
C LYS A 208 -0.69 -9.57 -14.79
N SER A 209 -0.38 -10.16 -13.63
CA SER A 209 -1.32 -10.32 -12.52
C SER A 209 -1.81 -8.97 -11.98
N THR A 210 -0.92 -7.99 -11.83
CA THR A 210 -1.27 -6.62 -11.42
C THR A 210 -2.19 -5.93 -12.42
N LEU A 211 -1.88 -5.97 -13.72
CA LEU A 211 -2.73 -5.41 -14.77
C LEU A 211 -4.10 -6.08 -14.79
N LYS A 212 -4.15 -7.41 -14.64
CA LYS A 212 -5.42 -8.13 -14.54
C LYS A 212 -6.24 -7.67 -13.33
N LYS A 213 -5.60 -7.48 -12.16
CA LYS A 213 -6.28 -6.93 -10.98
C LYS A 213 -6.82 -5.52 -11.21
N MET A 214 -6.05 -4.64 -11.87
CA MET A 214 -6.50 -3.29 -12.20
C MET A 214 -7.73 -3.33 -13.12
N HIS A 215 -7.72 -4.23 -14.11
CA HIS A 215 -8.80 -4.43 -15.06
C HIS A 215 -10.06 -5.05 -14.40
N ASP A 216 -9.92 -6.16 -13.68
CA ASP A 216 -11.00 -6.84 -12.96
C ASP A 216 -11.70 -5.91 -11.94
N GLN A 217 -10.95 -4.93 -11.40
CA GLN A 217 -11.45 -3.91 -10.46
C GLN A 217 -11.99 -2.66 -11.16
N GLN A 218 -12.05 -2.64 -12.49
CA GLN A 218 -12.54 -1.53 -13.31
C GLN A 218 -11.76 -0.22 -13.11
N LEU A 219 -10.49 -0.31 -12.72
CA LEU A 219 -9.61 0.83 -12.51
C LEU A 219 -8.91 1.29 -13.80
N ILE A 220 -8.88 0.44 -14.80
CA ILE A 220 -8.44 0.73 -16.16
C ILE A 220 -9.45 0.19 -17.17
N THR A 221 -9.51 0.82 -18.33
CA THR A 221 -10.37 0.40 -19.45
C THR A 221 -9.84 -0.87 -20.12
N ASP A 222 -10.70 -1.58 -20.86
CA ASP A 222 -10.29 -2.70 -21.72
C ASP A 222 -9.15 -2.31 -22.65
N ARG A 223 -9.23 -1.12 -23.27
CA ARG A 223 -8.19 -0.62 -24.17
C ARG A 223 -6.84 -0.49 -23.45
N GLN A 224 -6.82 0.20 -22.30
CA GLN A 224 -5.62 0.36 -21.49
C GLN A 224 -5.03 -0.97 -21.03
N TYR A 225 -5.88 -1.95 -20.69
CA TYR A 225 -5.43 -3.28 -20.29
C TYR A 225 -4.73 -4.00 -21.46
N HIS A 226 -5.37 -4.09 -22.63
CA HIS A 226 -4.79 -4.77 -23.79
C HIS A 226 -3.52 -4.05 -24.30
N GLU A 227 -3.51 -2.71 -24.33
CA GLU A 227 -2.31 -1.93 -24.67
C GLU A 227 -1.16 -2.19 -23.69
N ALA A 228 -1.43 -2.24 -22.39
CA ALA A 228 -0.40 -2.50 -21.38
C ALA A 228 0.13 -3.94 -21.43
N VAL A 229 -0.74 -4.94 -21.64
CA VAL A 229 -0.34 -6.35 -21.75
C VAL A 229 0.50 -6.58 -23.01
N ALA A 230 0.14 -5.95 -24.14
CA ALA A 230 0.91 -6.05 -25.38
C ALA A 230 2.32 -5.44 -25.29
N GLY A 231 2.57 -4.57 -24.29
CA GLY A 231 3.88 -4.01 -24.01
C GLY A 231 4.78 -4.91 -23.15
N ILE A 232 4.29 -6.07 -22.69
CA ILE A 232 5.10 -7.04 -21.94
C ILE A 232 5.80 -7.95 -22.94
N PRO A 233 7.13 -8.14 -22.84
CA PRO A 233 7.84 -9.08 -23.71
C PRO A 233 7.24 -10.48 -23.64
N ASP A 234 7.20 -11.18 -24.78
CA ASP A 234 6.87 -12.59 -24.81
C ASP A 234 7.98 -13.36 -24.07
N SER A 235 7.59 -14.32 -23.23
CA SER A 235 8.53 -15.24 -22.60
C SER A 235 8.91 -16.30 -23.64
N ASP A 236 10.13 -16.20 -24.18
CA ASP A 236 10.73 -17.25 -25.01
C ASP A 236 10.82 -18.60 -24.28
#